data_AF-A0A3Q3LBJ4-F1
#
_entry.id   AF-A0A3Q3LBJ4-F1
#
_cell.length_a   1.000
_cell.length_b   1.000
_cell.length_c   1.000
_cell.angle_alpha   90.00
_cell.angle_beta   90.00
_cell.angle_gamma   90.00
#
_symmetry.space_group_name_H-M   'P 1'
#
loop_
_entity.id
_entity.type
_entity.pdbx_description
1 polymer ?
#
loop_
_entity_poly.entity_id
_entity_poly.type
_entity_poly.pdbx_seq_one_letter_code
_entity_poly.pdbx_strand_id
1 'polypeptide(L)'
;MGSGESTTRKVSFGVDDEDRVRILRGVKLSEDVLQRMRGVANIAPERTSSSTLSLQKDTGASHSASSSSQSQQSSQSSKPAPSAKEEQKRYEHQQTVHLDELAKVAQRERGAVSKTLSQERQHMRQEAEKTKQLTQQLQKKESQLKALDAFYKEQLAQLEKRNLERYAESKEQFHQAASNMEANVRSRNTDPVCSDLQAQILSCYRENRDQTLKCSDLAKEYMQCVNAAKKANKVWVAVQEVYICSSPCHCSPLPFRQNNLVTLPFTVP
;
A
#
# COMPACT_ATOMS: atom_id res chain seq x y z
N MET A 1 27.03 24.49 -17.71
CA MET A 1 27.86 23.40 -17.15
C MET A 1 27.72 23.45 -15.63
N GLY A 2 27.05 22.46 -15.03
CA GLY A 2 26.89 22.36 -13.58
C GLY A 2 26.75 20.89 -13.22
N SER A 3 27.84 20.31 -12.73
CA SER A 3 27.98 18.88 -12.42
C SER A 3 27.00 18.43 -11.35
N GLY A 4 26.07 17.55 -11.71
CA GLY A 4 25.17 16.88 -10.77
C GLY A 4 25.89 15.74 -10.07
N GLU A 5 26.33 15.97 -8.84
CA GLU A 5 26.85 14.93 -7.97
C GLU A 5 25.68 14.04 -7.51
N SER A 6 25.47 12.92 -8.21
CA SER A 6 24.52 11.87 -7.80
C SER A 6 25.05 11.16 -6.57
N THR A 7 24.73 11.67 -5.38
CA THR A 7 24.90 10.91 -4.15
C THR A 7 23.83 9.81 -4.11
N THR A 8 24.27 8.55 -4.24
CA THR A 8 23.39 7.38 -4.16
C THR A 8 22.86 7.24 -2.73
N ARG A 9 21.59 7.63 -2.52
CA ARG A 9 20.92 7.47 -1.22
C ARG A 9 20.91 5.99 -0.86
N LYS A 10 21.55 5.59 0.26
CA LYS A 10 21.54 4.21 0.73
C LYS A 10 20.12 3.83 1.15
N VAL A 11 19.54 2.85 0.47
CA VAL A 11 18.22 2.29 0.75
C VAL A 11 18.43 0.86 1.26
N SER A 12 17.79 0.53 2.38
CA SER A 12 17.75 -0.83 2.91
C SER A 12 16.42 -1.47 2.51
N PHE A 13 16.45 -2.71 2.05
CA PHE A 13 15.26 -3.47 1.71
C PHE A 13 14.88 -4.35 2.91
N GLY A 14 13.63 -4.25 3.36
CA GLY A 14 13.05 -5.14 4.37
C GLY A 14 11.90 -5.93 3.77
N VAL A 15 11.76 -7.19 4.18
CA VAL A 15 10.61 -8.04 3.82
C VAL A 15 9.62 -7.98 4.99
N ASP A 16 8.36 -7.66 4.70
CA ASP A 16 7.25 -7.60 5.67
C ASP A 16 6.70 -9.01 5.97
N ASP A 17 5.86 -9.16 7.00
CA ASP A 17 5.26 -10.44 7.42
C ASP A 17 4.38 -11.12 6.35
N GLU A 18 4.09 -10.42 5.25
CA GLU A 18 3.33 -10.89 4.09
C GLU A 18 4.22 -11.08 2.84
N ASP A 19 5.53 -11.30 3.02
CA ASP A 19 6.55 -11.51 1.98
C ASP A 19 6.70 -10.36 0.95
N ARG A 20 6.22 -9.15 1.29
CA ARG A 20 6.30 -7.97 0.42
C ARG A 20 7.58 -7.18 0.67
N VAL A 21 8.37 -6.95 -0.39
CA VAL A 21 9.60 -6.14 -0.32
C VAL A 21 9.25 -4.66 -0.17
N ARG A 22 9.62 -4.05 0.96
CA ARG A 22 9.47 -2.62 1.22
C ARG A 22 10.82 -1.90 1.21
N ILE A 23 10.83 -0.75 0.54
CA ILE A 23 11.98 0.16 0.45
C ILE A 23 12.02 0.99 1.74
N LEU A 24 12.85 0.59 2.69
CA LEU A 24 13.04 1.33 3.94
C LEU A 24 14.09 2.43 3.71
N ARG A 25 13.66 3.70 3.80
CA ARG A 25 14.59 4.83 3.83
C ARG A 25 15.32 4.84 5.17
N GLY A 26 16.51 4.24 5.20
CA GLY A 26 17.34 4.16 6.39
C GLY A 26 17.90 5.54 6.77
N VAL A 27 17.37 6.13 7.83
CA VAL A 27 18.06 7.20 8.56
C VAL A 27 19.10 6.50 9.45
N LYS A 28 20.40 6.68 9.17
CA LYS A 28 21.46 6.10 10.00
C LYS A 28 21.51 6.87 11.32
N LEU A 29 20.83 6.35 12.34
CA LEU A 29 20.93 6.87 13.70
C LEU A 29 22.35 6.61 14.23
N SER A 30 22.94 7.60 14.91
CA SER A 30 24.25 7.42 15.55
C SER A 30 24.16 6.39 16.68
N GLU A 31 25.28 5.72 16.97
CA GLU A 31 25.36 4.73 18.06
C GLU A 31 24.84 5.31 19.38
N ASP A 32 25.07 6.60 19.60
CA ASP A 32 24.63 7.34 20.78
C ASP A 32 23.09 7.53 20.86
N VAL A 33 22.41 7.66 19.70
CA VAL A 33 20.93 7.67 19.62
C VAL A 33 20.37 6.26 19.83
N LEU A 34 21.05 5.24 19.29
CA LEU A 34 20.68 3.83 19.51
C LEU A 34 20.84 3.42 20.97
N GLN A 35 21.89 3.88 21.65
CA GLN A 35 22.14 3.61 23.06
C GLN A 35 21.07 4.25 23.95
N ARG A 36 20.62 5.47 23.61
CA ARG A 36 19.48 6.12 24.28
C ARG A 36 18.18 5.36 24.07
N MET A 37 17.89 4.90 22.84
CA MET A 37 16.69 4.11 22.56
C MET A 37 16.72 2.73 23.23
N ARG A 38 17.89 2.10 23.33
CA ARG A 38 18.11 0.87 24.11
C ARG A 38 17.98 1.11 25.62
N GLY A 39 18.40 2.28 26.11
CA GLY A 39 18.22 2.70 27.51
C GLY A 39 16.76 2.91 27.92
N VAL A 40 15.86 3.18 26.96
CA VAL A 40 14.40 3.25 27.19
C VAL A 40 13.76 1.85 27.22
N ALA A 41 14.40 0.83 26.63
CA ALA A 41 13.88 -0.54 26.55
C ALA A 41 14.18 -1.42 27.79
N ASN A 42 14.85 -0.89 28.82
CA ASN A 42 14.98 -1.55 30.13
C ASN A 42 13.83 -1.24 31.09
N ILE A 43 12.69 -0.78 30.58
CA ILE A 43 11.42 -0.81 31.32
C ILE A 43 10.58 -1.93 30.68
N ALA A 44 10.57 -3.08 31.35
CA ALA A 44 9.68 -4.18 31.02
C ALA A 44 8.21 -3.71 31.02
N PRO A 45 7.37 -4.17 30.08
CA PRO A 45 5.94 -3.89 30.10
C PRO A 45 5.26 -4.86 31.06
N GLU A 46 5.23 -4.53 32.35
CA GLU A 46 4.41 -5.22 33.34
C GLU A 46 3.34 -4.26 33.89
N ARG A 47 2.11 -4.50 33.43
CA ARG A 47 0.83 -4.43 34.13
C ARG A 47 0.69 -3.35 35.21
N THR A 48 -0.16 -2.38 34.93
CA THR A 48 -0.80 -1.51 35.92
C THR A 48 -1.69 -2.31 36.89
N SER A 49 -1.31 -2.35 38.17
CA SER A 49 -2.27 -2.35 39.28
C SER A 49 -1.66 -1.72 40.53
N SER A 50 -2.43 -0.81 41.11
CA SER A 50 -2.16 0.10 42.22
C SER A 50 -1.93 -0.57 43.58
N SER A 51 -1.20 0.16 44.43
CA SER A 51 -1.00 0.01 45.87
C SER A 51 -2.31 -0.09 46.66
N THR A 52 -2.44 -1.06 47.58
CA THR A 52 -2.46 -0.86 49.06
C THR A 52 -2.81 -2.16 49.81
N LEU A 53 -2.04 -2.43 50.86
CA LEU A 53 -2.39 -3.06 52.15
C LEU A 53 -3.58 -4.06 52.19
N SER A 54 -3.31 -5.33 52.50
CA SER A 54 -3.61 -5.96 53.81
C SER A 54 -3.71 -7.48 53.71
N LEU A 55 -2.90 -8.15 54.54
CA LEU A 55 -3.29 -9.15 55.53
C LEU A 55 -4.25 -10.32 55.18
N GLN A 56 -3.79 -11.50 55.62
CA GLN A 56 -4.50 -12.75 55.95
C GLN A 56 -4.77 -13.68 54.75
N LYS A 57 -4.65 -14.99 54.84
CA LYS A 57 -4.86 -15.94 55.95
C LYS A 57 -4.36 -17.32 55.46
N ASP A 58 -3.94 -18.21 56.36
CA ASP A 58 -4.39 -19.62 56.39
C ASP A 58 -3.60 -20.43 57.43
N THR A 59 -4.27 -20.80 58.55
CA THR A 59 -4.92 -22.09 58.86
C THR A 59 -3.95 -23.21 59.26
N GLY A 60 -4.20 -23.83 60.42
CA GLY A 60 -3.73 -25.20 60.69
C GLY A 60 -3.21 -25.49 62.10
N ALA A 61 -4.13 -25.80 63.01
CA ALA A 61 -4.10 -26.96 63.93
C ALA A 61 -2.88 -27.29 64.82
N SER A 62 -3.15 -27.19 66.14
CA SER A 62 -3.04 -28.25 67.16
C SER A 62 -1.76 -28.46 67.99
N HIS A 63 -2.05 -28.82 69.25
CA HIS A 63 -1.26 -29.47 70.31
C HIS A 63 -0.34 -28.56 71.16
N SER A 64 -0.17 -28.72 72.47
CA SER A 64 -0.80 -29.44 73.59
C SER A 64 0.08 -29.15 74.83
N ALA A 65 -0.42 -29.49 76.03
CA ALA A 65 0.31 -29.65 77.31
C ALA A 65 0.55 -28.35 78.10
N SER A 66 -0.27 -28.06 79.13
CA SER A 66 -0.13 -28.47 80.56
C SER A 66 1.02 -27.72 81.24
N SER A 67 0.94 -27.09 82.41
CA SER A 67 0.32 -27.38 83.73
C SER A 67 0.74 -26.17 84.59
N SER A 68 0.21 -25.75 85.74
CA SER A 68 -0.59 -26.38 86.78
C SER A 68 -0.92 -25.34 87.87
N SER A 69 -2.16 -25.39 88.36
CA SER A 69 -2.60 -25.36 89.78
C SER A 69 -2.29 -24.20 90.73
N GLN A 70 -3.36 -23.57 91.24
CA GLN A 70 -3.79 -23.55 92.66
C GLN A 70 -5.12 -22.76 92.71
N SER A 71 -6.29 -23.37 92.97
CA SER A 71 -6.77 -23.86 94.27
C SER A 71 -6.61 -22.84 95.38
N GLN A 72 -7.68 -22.09 95.68
CA GLN A 72 -8.18 -22.01 97.05
C GLN A 72 -9.65 -21.55 97.08
N GLN A 73 -10.32 -22.13 98.06
CA GLN A 73 -11.74 -22.28 98.25
C GLN A 73 -12.06 -21.66 99.61
N SER A 74 -13.07 -20.79 99.69
CA SER A 74 -13.83 -20.51 100.92
C SER A 74 -15.09 -19.73 100.51
N SER A 75 -16.28 -20.33 100.50
CA SER A 75 -17.31 -20.30 101.58
C SER A 75 -17.88 -18.88 101.80
N GLN A 76 -19.17 -18.57 101.75
CA GLN A 76 -20.46 -19.26 101.86
C GLN A 76 -21.51 -18.30 101.27
N SER A 77 -22.61 -18.79 100.70
CA SER A 77 -23.90 -18.11 100.91
C SER A 77 -25.07 -19.06 100.68
N SER A 78 -25.95 -19.06 101.66
CA SER A 78 -27.19 -19.82 101.80
C SER A 78 -28.36 -19.15 101.07
N LYS A 79 -28.99 -19.87 100.10
CA LYS A 79 -30.38 -19.74 99.55
C LYS A 79 -30.86 -18.34 99.05
N PRO A 80 -32.00 -18.20 98.32
CA PRO A 80 -33.02 -19.18 97.89
C PRO A 80 -33.33 -19.18 96.35
N ALA A 81 -34.22 -20.10 95.92
CA ALA A 81 -34.74 -20.24 94.55
C ALA A 81 -35.72 -19.10 94.15
N PRO A 82 -35.81 -18.69 92.86
CA PRO A 82 -36.78 -17.72 92.41
C PRO A 82 -38.10 -18.37 91.94
N SER A 83 -39.16 -17.59 91.94
CA SER A 83 -40.51 -18.00 91.52
C SER A 83 -40.63 -18.16 89.98
N ALA A 84 -41.42 -19.12 89.49
CA ALA A 84 -41.61 -19.42 88.06
C ALA A 84 -42.03 -18.22 87.16
N LYS A 85 -42.61 -17.16 87.76
CA LYS A 85 -42.95 -15.91 87.06
C LYS A 85 -41.72 -15.08 86.68
N GLU A 86 -40.60 -15.25 87.36
CA GLU A 86 -39.37 -14.50 87.13
C GLU A 86 -38.54 -15.11 85.99
N GLU A 87 -38.56 -16.44 85.85
CA GLU A 87 -37.96 -17.15 84.71
C GLU A 87 -38.69 -16.88 83.39
N GLN A 88 -40.03 -16.86 83.40
CA GLN A 88 -40.85 -16.51 82.24
C GLN A 88 -40.50 -15.10 81.70
N LYS A 89 -40.37 -14.12 82.60
CA LYS A 89 -39.97 -12.75 82.25
C LYS A 89 -38.55 -12.68 81.68
N ARG A 90 -37.62 -13.51 82.16
CA ARG A 90 -36.27 -13.60 81.57
C ARG A 90 -36.30 -14.15 80.15
N TYR A 91 -37.13 -15.15 79.88
CA TYR A 91 -37.24 -15.75 78.55
C TYR A 91 -37.85 -14.77 77.54
N GLU A 92 -38.94 -14.10 77.90
CA GLU A 92 -39.55 -13.05 77.07
C GLU A 92 -38.56 -11.91 76.81
N HIS A 93 -37.79 -11.49 77.82
CA HIS A 93 -36.75 -10.49 77.64
C HIS A 93 -35.65 -10.96 76.68
N GLN A 94 -35.15 -12.19 76.82
CA GLN A 94 -34.18 -12.77 75.88
C GLN A 94 -34.73 -12.83 74.45
N GLN A 95 -36.02 -13.14 74.28
CA GLN A 95 -36.67 -13.19 72.98
C GLN A 95 -36.75 -11.81 72.33
N THR A 96 -37.07 -10.77 73.11
CA THR A 96 -37.06 -9.37 72.62
C THR A 96 -35.67 -8.88 72.24
N VAL A 97 -34.64 -9.23 73.02
CA VAL A 97 -33.24 -8.89 72.73
C VAL A 97 -32.78 -9.58 71.44
N HIS A 98 -33.12 -10.86 71.26
CA HIS A 98 -32.78 -11.60 70.05
C HIS A 98 -33.49 -11.06 68.80
N LEU A 99 -34.76 -10.65 68.93
CA LEU A 99 -35.52 -10.01 67.85
C LEU A 99 -34.92 -8.65 67.46
N ASP A 100 -34.51 -7.85 68.44
CA ASP A 100 -33.85 -6.54 68.22
C ASP A 100 -32.46 -6.69 67.58
N GLU A 101 -31.67 -7.70 67.99
CA GLU A 101 -30.39 -8.03 67.34
C GLU A 101 -30.59 -8.42 65.87
N LEU A 102 -31.57 -9.26 65.55
CA LEU A 102 -31.91 -9.62 64.17
C LEU A 102 -32.34 -8.39 63.35
N ALA A 103 -33.13 -7.48 63.93
CA ALA A 103 -33.54 -6.25 63.28
C ALA A 103 -32.35 -5.31 63.00
N LYS A 104 -31.42 -5.19 63.95
CA LYS A 104 -30.17 -4.44 63.78
C LYS A 104 -29.28 -5.02 62.70
N VAL A 105 -29.15 -6.35 62.64
CA VAL A 105 -28.39 -7.03 61.58
C VAL A 105 -29.05 -6.81 60.21
N ALA A 106 -30.36 -7.00 60.08
CA ALA A 106 -31.08 -6.78 58.83
C ALA A 106 -30.99 -5.31 58.34
N GLN A 107 -31.00 -4.33 59.24
CA GLN A 107 -30.77 -2.93 58.88
C GLN A 107 -29.33 -2.67 58.39
N ARG A 108 -28.34 -3.27 59.05
CA ARG A 108 -26.93 -3.17 58.63
C ARG A 108 -26.71 -3.79 57.25
N GLU A 109 -27.30 -4.95 56.98
CA GLU A 109 -27.22 -5.63 55.68
C GLU A 109 -27.89 -4.81 54.57
N ARG A 110 -29.11 -4.31 54.78
CA ARG A 110 -29.77 -3.42 53.81
C ARG A 110 -28.98 -2.14 53.56
N GLY A 111 -28.39 -1.56 54.61
CA GLY A 111 -27.52 -0.39 54.50
C GLY A 111 -26.24 -0.67 53.71
N ALA A 112 -25.62 -1.84 53.92
CA ALA A 112 -24.42 -2.26 53.20
C ALA A 112 -24.73 -2.58 51.72
N VAL A 113 -25.81 -3.30 51.44
CA VAL A 113 -26.28 -3.59 50.09
C VAL A 113 -26.65 -2.30 49.35
N SER A 114 -27.36 -1.36 50.00
CA SER A 114 -27.72 -0.08 49.37
C SER A 114 -26.48 0.77 49.00
N LYS A 115 -25.46 0.80 49.87
CA LYS A 115 -24.20 1.51 49.61
C LYS A 115 -23.42 0.90 48.44
N THR A 116 -23.31 -0.43 48.40
CA THR A 116 -22.61 -1.14 47.31
C THR A 116 -23.33 -0.94 45.98
N LEU A 117 -24.65 -1.09 45.93
CA LEU A 117 -25.47 -0.85 44.73
C LEU A 117 -25.36 0.61 44.24
N SER A 118 -25.30 1.58 45.16
CA SER A 118 -25.10 3.00 44.81
C SER A 118 -23.71 3.25 44.20
N GLN A 119 -22.66 2.65 44.76
CA GLN A 119 -21.31 2.77 44.24
C GLN A 119 -21.17 2.12 42.86
N GLU A 120 -21.72 0.92 42.68
CA GLU A 120 -21.74 0.21 41.40
C GLU A 120 -22.46 1.02 40.32
N ARG A 121 -23.62 1.60 40.65
CA ARG A 121 -24.37 2.45 39.72
C ARG A 121 -23.61 3.72 39.34
N GLN A 122 -22.85 4.30 40.26
CA GLN A 122 -22.00 5.46 39.97
C GLN A 122 -20.82 5.08 39.09
N HIS A 123 -20.17 3.94 39.35
CA HIS A 123 -19.10 3.41 38.50
C HIS A 123 -19.60 3.15 37.07
N MET A 124 -20.75 2.48 36.94
CA MET A 124 -21.36 2.18 35.64
C MET A 124 -21.70 3.45 34.84
N ARG A 125 -22.15 4.52 35.51
CA ARG A 125 -22.37 5.84 34.86
C ARG A 125 -21.08 6.46 34.37
N GLN A 126 -20.02 6.44 35.19
CA GLN A 126 -18.70 6.95 34.79
C GLN A 126 -18.14 6.17 33.60
N GLU A 127 -18.29 4.85 33.58
CA GLU A 127 -17.88 4.02 32.46
C GLU A 127 -18.73 4.26 31.20
N ALA A 128 -20.04 4.44 31.35
CA ALA A 128 -20.93 4.79 30.25
C ALA A 128 -20.57 6.17 29.64
N GLU A 129 -20.19 7.14 30.46
CA GLU A 129 -19.72 8.45 29.99
C GLU A 129 -18.37 8.36 29.28
N LYS A 130 -17.41 7.62 29.85
CA LYS A 130 -16.09 7.39 29.24
C LYS A 130 -16.21 6.68 27.89
N THR A 131 -17.01 5.62 27.83
CA THR A 131 -17.26 4.88 26.58
C THR A 131 -17.93 5.79 25.55
N LYS A 132 -18.95 6.56 25.93
CA LYS A 132 -19.58 7.54 25.03
C LYS A 132 -18.58 8.58 24.48
N GLN A 133 -17.69 9.12 25.32
CA GLN A 133 -16.64 10.04 24.88
C GLN A 133 -15.68 9.38 23.90
N LEU A 134 -15.23 8.16 24.19
CA LEU A 134 -14.33 7.40 23.33
C LEU A 134 -14.99 7.11 21.97
N THR A 135 -16.26 6.68 21.96
CA THR A 135 -17.02 6.42 20.73
C THR A 135 -17.15 7.67 19.87
N GLN A 136 -17.42 8.84 20.47
CA GLN A 136 -17.48 10.10 19.74
C GLN A 136 -16.11 10.49 19.14
N GLN A 137 -15.02 10.27 19.87
CA GLN A 137 -13.68 10.52 19.35
C GLN A 137 -13.35 9.59 18.18
N LEU A 138 -13.66 8.30 18.30
CA LEU A 138 -13.47 7.32 17.23
C LEU A 138 -14.30 7.68 15.99
N GLN A 139 -15.57 8.03 16.16
CA GLN A 139 -16.42 8.46 15.06
C GLN A 139 -15.87 9.70 14.35
N LYS A 140 -15.34 10.68 15.09
CA LYS A 140 -14.68 11.86 14.51
C LYS A 140 -13.40 11.50 13.75
N LYS A 141 -12.60 10.57 14.27
CA LYS A 141 -11.39 10.09 13.59
C LYS A 141 -11.73 9.31 12.32
N GLU A 142 -12.76 8.47 12.38
CA GLU A 142 -13.24 7.70 11.24
C GLU A 142 -13.79 8.61 10.14
N SER A 143 -14.55 9.65 10.48
CA SER A 143 -15.03 10.62 9.48
C SER A 143 -13.90 11.42 8.84
N GLN A 144 -12.88 11.81 9.63
CA GLN A 144 -11.67 12.47 9.12
C GLN A 144 -10.89 11.56 8.16
N LEU A 145 -10.69 10.30 8.52
CA LEU A 145 -10.00 9.33 7.67
C LEU A 145 -10.77 9.07 6.38
N LYS A 146 -12.11 8.91 6.46
CA LYS A 146 -12.96 8.75 5.27
C LYS A 146 -12.90 9.97 4.34
N ALA A 147 -12.89 11.17 4.89
CA ALA A 147 -12.77 12.40 4.09
C ALA A 147 -11.40 12.48 3.37
N LEU A 148 -10.32 12.12 4.06
CA LEU A 148 -8.98 12.09 3.46
C LEU A 148 -8.85 11.00 2.38
N ASP A 149 -9.37 9.80 2.64
CA ASP A 149 -9.40 8.71 1.68
C ASP A 149 -10.17 9.09 0.41
N ALA A 150 -11.36 9.68 0.57
CA ALA A 150 -12.15 10.19 -0.55
C ALA A 150 -11.39 11.26 -1.34
N PHE A 151 -10.72 12.19 -0.66
CA PHE A 151 -9.91 13.22 -1.31
C PHE A 151 -8.77 12.61 -2.15
N TYR A 152 -7.98 11.69 -1.59
CA TYR A 152 -6.87 11.09 -2.32
C TYR A 152 -7.34 10.17 -3.46
N LYS A 153 -8.45 9.44 -3.28
CA LYS A 153 -9.08 8.66 -4.35
C LYS A 153 -9.50 9.53 -5.51
N GLU A 154 -10.13 10.68 -5.23
CA GLU A 154 -10.51 11.64 -6.27
C GLU A 154 -9.28 12.21 -6.99
N GLN A 155 -8.21 12.56 -6.26
CA GLN A 155 -6.97 13.04 -6.88
C GLN A 155 -6.32 11.98 -7.79
N LEU A 156 -6.30 10.72 -7.37
CA LEU A 156 -5.79 9.62 -8.19
C LEU A 156 -6.64 9.41 -9.44
N ALA A 157 -7.97 9.37 -9.29
CA ALA A 157 -8.89 9.25 -10.43
C ALA A 157 -8.73 10.40 -11.43
N GLN A 158 -8.54 11.64 -10.95
CA GLN A 158 -8.26 12.78 -11.81
C GLN A 158 -6.91 12.67 -12.53
N LEU A 159 -5.87 12.16 -11.85
CA LEU A 159 -4.57 11.95 -12.45
C LEU A 159 -4.63 10.87 -13.54
N GLU A 160 -5.27 9.74 -13.24
CA GLU A 160 -5.49 8.64 -14.18
C GLU A 160 -6.29 9.10 -15.40
N LYS A 161 -7.39 9.83 -15.18
CA LYS A 161 -8.18 10.43 -16.25
C LYS A 161 -7.34 11.35 -17.14
N ARG A 162 -6.60 12.31 -16.56
CA ARG A 162 -5.74 13.23 -17.33
C ARG A 162 -4.57 12.53 -18.01
N ASN A 163 -4.12 11.38 -17.50
CA ASN A 163 -3.09 10.57 -18.14
C ASN A 163 -3.64 9.84 -19.37
N LEU A 164 -4.81 9.21 -19.21
CA LEU A 164 -5.52 8.53 -20.30
C LEU A 164 -5.91 9.50 -21.43
N GLU A 165 -6.44 10.67 -21.09
CA GLU A 165 -6.77 11.72 -22.07
C GLU A 165 -5.54 12.14 -22.88
N ARG A 166 -4.42 12.46 -22.20
CA ARG A 166 -3.16 12.81 -22.90
C ARG A 166 -2.64 11.70 -23.78
N TYR A 167 -2.75 10.44 -23.35
CA TYR A 167 -2.35 9.30 -24.16
C TYR A 167 -3.22 9.15 -25.40
N ALA A 168 -4.55 9.30 -25.25
CA ALA A 168 -5.48 9.25 -26.37
C ALA A 168 -5.23 10.39 -27.38
N GLU A 169 -5.06 11.62 -26.90
CA GLU A 169 -4.71 12.78 -27.73
C GLU A 169 -3.38 12.58 -28.46
N SER A 170 -2.34 12.11 -27.75
CA SER A 170 -1.03 11.85 -28.36
C SER A 170 -1.09 10.76 -29.41
N LYS A 171 -1.87 9.70 -29.17
CA LYS A 171 -2.12 8.64 -30.13
C LYS A 171 -2.82 9.19 -31.39
N GLU A 172 -3.85 10.01 -31.21
CA GLU A 172 -4.58 10.62 -32.32
C GLU A 172 -3.68 11.55 -33.13
N GLN A 173 -2.93 12.44 -32.48
CA GLN A 173 -1.97 13.33 -33.14
C GLN A 173 -0.92 12.56 -33.93
N PHE A 174 -0.43 11.45 -33.39
CA PHE A 174 0.52 10.58 -34.09
C PHE A 174 -0.10 9.99 -35.36
N HIS A 175 -1.30 9.41 -35.27
CA HIS A 175 -1.97 8.83 -36.44
C HIS A 175 -2.37 9.90 -37.46
N GLN A 176 -2.82 11.06 -37.01
CA GLN A 176 -3.11 12.19 -37.88
C GLN A 176 -1.85 12.67 -38.60
N ALA A 177 -0.72 12.79 -37.90
CA ALA A 177 0.55 13.17 -38.50
C ALA A 177 1.04 12.12 -39.51
N ALA A 178 0.90 10.82 -39.19
CA ALA A 178 1.23 9.73 -40.10
C ALA A 178 0.36 9.77 -41.37
N SER A 179 -0.97 9.89 -41.22
CA SER A 179 -1.90 9.98 -42.35
C SER A 179 -1.65 11.23 -43.21
N ASN A 180 -1.38 12.37 -42.57
CA ASN A 180 -1.03 13.59 -43.29
C ASN A 180 0.30 13.44 -44.04
N MET A 181 1.30 12.78 -43.44
CA MET A 181 2.55 12.47 -44.13
C MET A 181 2.31 11.54 -45.32
N GLU A 182 1.54 10.47 -45.16
CA GLU A 182 1.19 9.55 -46.25
C GLU A 182 0.47 10.27 -47.40
N ALA A 183 -0.43 11.21 -47.10
CA ALA A 183 -1.13 12.00 -48.11
C ALA A 183 -0.22 12.98 -48.86
N ASN A 184 0.77 13.58 -48.17
CA ASN A 184 1.65 14.59 -48.76
C ASN A 184 2.94 14.02 -49.37
N VAL A 185 3.39 12.86 -48.91
CA VAL A 185 4.51 12.13 -49.51
C VAL A 185 4.01 11.54 -50.82
N ARG A 186 4.28 12.25 -51.92
CA ARG A 186 4.00 11.73 -53.26
C ARG A 186 4.66 10.36 -53.42
N SER A 187 3.86 9.39 -53.87
CA SER A 187 4.38 8.16 -54.48
C SER A 187 5.49 8.54 -55.44
N ARG A 188 6.73 8.14 -55.11
CA ARG A 188 7.86 8.35 -56.00
C ARG A 188 7.52 7.58 -57.27
N ASN A 189 7.33 8.29 -58.37
CA ASN A 189 7.04 7.65 -59.64
C ASN A 189 8.23 6.73 -59.95
N THR A 190 7.97 5.41 -59.93
CA THR A 190 8.96 4.36 -60.18
C THR A 190 8.94 3.91 -61.64
N ASP A 191 8.25 4.67 -62.51
CA ASP A 191 8.15 4.33 -63.92
C ASP A 191 9.57 4.25 -64.49
N PRO A 192 9.90 3.13 -65.16
CA PRO A 192 11.23 2.93 -65.70
C PRO A 192 11.51 4.02 -66.73
N VAL A 193 12.59 4.76 -66.52
CA VAL A 193 13.01 5.79 -67.46
C VAL A 193 13.28 5.12 -68.82
N CYS A 194 12.75 5.73 -69.89
CA CYS A 194 12.89 5.25 -71.26
C CYS A 194 12.13 3.93 -71.53
N SER A 195 11.00 3.68 -70.87
CA SER A 195 10.14 2.49 -71.04
C SER A 195 9.87 2.15 -72.51
N ASP A 196 9.55 3.16 -73.32
CA ASP A 196 9.13 2.95 -74.70
C ASP A 196 10.31 2.55 -75.59
N LEU A 197 11.46 3.21 -75.41
CA LEU A 197 12.73 2.84 -76.06
C LEU A 197 13.19 1.45 -75.62
N GLN A 198 12.97 1.09 -74.34
CA GLN A 198 13.25 -0.25 -73.83
C GLN A 198 12.35 -1.30 -74.48
N ALA A 199 11.06 -1.02 -74.70
CA ALA A 199 10.17 -1.93 -75.40
C ALA A 199 10.58 -2.11 -76.88
N GLN A 200 10.93 -1.01 -77.55
CA GLN A 200 11.35 -1.00 -78.94
C GLN A 200 12.66 -1.76 -79.16
N ILE A 201 13.68 -1.53 -78.32
CA ILE A 201 14.97 -2.23 -78.45
C ILE A 201 14.82 -3.73 -78.22
N LEU A 202 13.98 -4.12 -77.25
CA LEU A 202 13.66 -5.53 -77.00
C LEU A 202 12.89 -6.14 -78.17
N SER A 203 12.00 -5.39 -78.85
CA SER A 203 11.33 -5.89 -80.07
C SER A 203 12.31 -6.07 -81.22
N CYS A 204 13.17 -5.09 -81.46
CA CYS A 204 14.16 -5.14 -82.54
C CYS A 204 15.09 -6.35 -82.42
N TYR A 205 15.57 -6.67 -81.21
CA TYR A 205 16.40 -7.86 -80.99
C TYR A 205 15.64 -9.17 -81.13
N ARG A 206 14.35 -9.22 -80.80
CA ARG A 206 13.51 -10.41 -81.04
C ARG A 206 13.33 -10.68 -82.53
N GLU A 207 13.18 -9.63 -83.32
CA GLU A 207 12.97 -9.68 -84.76
C GLU A 207 14.27 -9.86 -85.56
N ASN A 208 15.42 -9.44 -85.01
CA ASN A 208 16.73 -9.48 -85.68
C ASN A 208 17.78 -10.26 -84.86
N ARG A 209 17.50 -11.53 -84.56
CA ARG A 209 18.37 -12.37 -83.69
C ARG A 209 19.81 -12.53 -84.18
N ASP A 210 19.98 -12.75 -85.49
CA ASP A 210 21.30 -12.97 -86.09
C ASP A 210 21.92 -11.68 -86.68
N GLN A 211 21.19 -10.56 -86.60
CA GLN A 211 21.56 -9.28 -87.22
C GLN A 211 21.36 -8.11 -86.24
N THR A 212 21.83 -8.30 -85.00
CA THR A 212 21.66 -7.36 -83.88
C THR A 212 22.22 -5.96 -84.14
N LEU A 213 23.18 -5.83 -85.07
CA LEU A 213 23.73 -4.53 -85.49
C LEU A 213 22.68 -3.61 -86.13
N LYS A 214 21.59 -4.15 -86.70
CA LYS A 214 20.48 -3.32 -87.21
C LYS A 214 19.76 -2.53 -86.11
N CYS A 215 19.86 -2.99 -84.86
CA CYS A 215 19.28 -2.33 -83.69
C CYS A 215 20.25 -1.32 -83.03
N SER A 216 21.44 -1.08 -83.63
CA SER A 216 22.47 -0.26 -82.99
C SER A 216 22.06 1.19 -82.77
N ASP A 217 21.26 1.75 -83.66
CA ASP A 217 20.85 3.16 -83.55
C ASP A 217 19.79 3.32 -82.45
N LEU A 218 18.86 2.37 -82.36
CA LEU A 218 17.90 2.27 -81.27
C LEU A 218 18.58 2.05 -79.89
N ALA A 219 19.66 1.28 -79.87
CA ALA A 219 20.48 1.10 -78.67
C ALA A 219 21.20 2.39 -78.23
N LYS A 220 21.71 3.18 -79.19
CA LYS A 220 22.31 4.49 -78.90
C LYS A 220 21.27 5.46 -78.35
N GLU A 221 20.08 5.50 -78.93
CA GLU A 221 18.98 6.35 -78.45
C GLU A 221 18.54 5.97 -77.03
N TYR A 222 18.38 4.67 -76.75
CA TYR A 222 18.09 4.19 -75.40
C TYR A 222 19.19 4.63 -74.41
N MET A 223 20.46 4.45 -74.76
CA MET A 223 21.58 4.89 -73.91
C MET A 223 21.60 6.41 -73.70
N GLN A 224 21.31 7.20 -74.73
CA GLN A 224 21.24 8.66 -74.62
C GLN A 224 20.11 9.08 -73.67
N CYS A 225 18.94 8.46 -73.77
CA CYS A 225 17.83 8.69 -72.87
C CYS A 225 18.18 8.35 -71.41
N VAL A 226 18.80 7.18 -71.15
CA VAL A 226 19.25 6.79 -69.81
C VAL A 226 20.28 7.77 -69.25
N ASN A 227 21.23 8.23 -70.08
CA ASN A 227 22.26 9.17 -69.66
C ASN A 227 21.71 10.58 -69.39
N ALA A 228 20.74 11.03 -70.20
CA ALA A 228 20.03 12.29 -69.96
C ALA A 228 19.25 12.24 -68.64
N ALA A 229 18.55 11.13 -68.38
CA ALA A 229 17.84 10.93 -67.13
C ALA A 229 18.76 10.83 -65.91
N LYS A 230 19.92 10.17 -66.03
CA LYS A 230 20.96 10.16 -64.98
C LYS A 230 21.48 11.57 -64.67
N LYS A 231 21.65 12.43 -65.68
CA LYS A 231 22.06 13.83 -65.49
C LYS A 231 20.96 14.66 -64.82
N ALA A 232 19.70 14.47 -65.21
CA ALA A 232 18.55 15.15 -64.60
C ALA A 232 18.30 14.71 -63.14
N ASN A 233 18.47 13.41 -62.83
CA ASN A 233 18.27 12.87 -61.48
C ASN A 233 19.41 13.19 -60.50
N LYS A 234 20.58 13.63 -60.98
CA LYS A 234 21.68 14.09 -60.12
C LYS A 234 21.32 15.31 -59.26
N VAL A 235 20.25 16.03 -59.63
CA VAL A 235 19.77 17.24 -58.94
C VAL A 235 18.79 16.92 -57.78
N TRP A 236 18.30 15.68 -57.66
CA TRP A 236 17.21 15.33 -56.71
C TRP A 236 17.60 14.35 -55.60
N VAL A 237 18.89 14.17 -55.31
CA VAL A 237 19.33 13.36 -54.15
C VAL A 237 19.69 14.28 -52.99
N ALA A 238 18.72 15.07 -52.52
CA ALA A 238 18.71 15.55 -51.14
C ALA A 238 17.77 14.60 -50.39
N VAL A 239 18.30 13.51 -49.84
CA VAL A 239 17.47 12.60 -49.03
C VAL A 239 17.35 13.21 -47.65
N GLN A 240 16.17 13.72 -47.35
CA GLN A 240 15.74 14.03 -45.99
C GLN A 240 15.85 12.73 -45.17
N GLU A 241 16.54 12.76 -44.02
CA GLU A 241 16.52 11.64 -43.07
C GLU A 241 15.07 11.31 -42.70
N VAL A 242 14.58 10.17 -43.16
CA VAL A 242 13.24 9.68 -42.78
C VAL A 242 13.41 8.89 -41.48
N TYR A 243 12.85 9.40 -40.40
CA TYR A 243 12.73 8.66 -39.15
C TYR A 243 11.42 7.86 -39.17
N ILE A 244 11.49 6.54 -38.93
CA ILE A 244 10.28 5.75 -38.65
C ILE A 244 10.05 5.77 -37.15
N CYS A 245 8.83 6.15 -36.78
CA CYS A 245 8.37 6.06 -35.41
C CYS A 245 7.32 4.96 -35.33
N SER A 246 7.59 3.93 -34.56
CA SER A 246 6.64 2.82 -34.32
C SER A 246 5.67 3.16 -33.17
N SER A 247 5.94 4.22 -32.40
CA SER A 247 5.13 4.71 -31.29
C SER A 247 5.51 6.16 -30.94
N PRO A 248 4.66 6.92 -30.23
CA PRO A 248 4.96 8.31 -29.81
C PRO A 248 6.27 8.49 -29.04
N CYS A 249 6.77 7.42 -28.40
CA CYS A 249 8.01 7.44 -27.61
C CYS A 249 9.19 6.73 -28.28
N HIS A 250 9.01 6.15 -29.48
CA HIS A 250 10.05 5.36 -30.13
C HIS A 250 10.17 5.72 -31.61
N CYS A 251 11.12 6.59 -31.91
CA CYS A 251 11.59 6.89 -33.26
C CYS A 251 13.00 6.32 -33.43
N SER A 252 13.24 5.69 -34.56
CA SER A 252 14.58 5.24 -34.96
C SER A 252 14.86 5.74 -36.37
N PRO A 253 16.10 6.18 -36.65
CA PRO A 253 16.48 6.50 -38.01
C PRO A 253 16.34 5.24 -38.87
N LEU A 254 15.64 5.34 -40.01
CA LEU A 254 15.63 4.25 -40.99
C LEU A 254 17.08 3.99 -41.40
N PRO A 255 17.60 2.75 -41.23
CA PRO A 255 18.85 2.41 -41.88
C PRO A 255 18.58 2.50 -43.38
N PHE A 256 19.28 3.43 -44.02
CA PHE A 256 19.32 3.59 -45.45
C PHE A 256 19.76 2.24 -46.04
N ARG A 257 18.84 1.38 -46.45
CA ARG A 257 19.18 0.30 -47.38
C ARG A 257 19.52 1.00 -48.68
N GLN A 258 20.80 1.31 -48.85
CA GLN A 258 21.37 1.43 -50.19
C GLN A 258 20.92 0.15 -50.88
N ASN A 259 20.07 0.29 -51.88
CA ASN A 259 19.84 -0.75 -52.86
C ASN A 259 21.22 -1.06 -53.46
N ASN A 260 21.93 -2.00 -52.85
CA ASN A 260 22.91 -2.79 -53.54
C ASN A 260 22.17 -3.28 -54.78
N LEU A 261 22.60 -2.81 -55.95
CA LEU A 261 22.36 -3.55 -57.18
C LEU A 261 22.78 -4.99 -56.86
N VAL A 262 21.78 -5.85 -56.64
CA VAL A 262 21.98 -7.27 -56.82
C VAL A 262 22.17 -7.39 -58.32
N THR A 263 23.42 -7.38 -58.76
CA THR A 263 23.84 -7.94 -60.03
C THR A 263 23.43 -9.41 -59.98
N LEU A 264 22.22 -9.70 -60.44
CA LEU A 264 21.86 -11.05 -60.83
C LEU A 264 22.81 -11.45 -61.96
N PRO A 265 23.59 -12.52 -61.84
CA PRO A 265 24.36 -13.02 -62.96
C PRO A 265 23.36 -13.52 -64.01
N PHE A 266 23.32 -12.83 -65.14
CA PHE A 266 22.75 -13.38 -66.36
C PHE A 266 23.55 -14.65 -66.70
N THR A 267 22.99 -15.80 -66.34
CA THR A 267 23.40 -17.09 -66.87
C THR A 267 22.32 -17.44 -67.88
N VAL A 268 22.68 -17.52 -69.15
CA VAL A 268 21.80 -18.06 -70.20
C VAL A 268 22.56 -19.22 -70.85
N PRO A 269 21.90 -20.37 -71.10
CA PRO A 269 22.49 -21.54 -71.74
C PRO A 269 22.93 -21.30 -73.19
#